data_AF-A0A9E5IK32-F1
#
_entry.id   AF-A0A9E5IK32-F1
#
_cell.length_a   1.000
_cell.length_b   1.000
_cell.length_c   1.000
_cell.angle_alpha   90.00
_cell.angle_beta   90.00
_cell.angle_gamma   90.00
#
_symmetry.space_group_name_H-M   'P 1'
#
loop_
_entity.id
_entity.type
_entity.pdbx_description
1 polymer ?
#
loop_
_entity_poly.entity_id
_entity_poly.type
_entity_poly.pdbx_seq_one_letter_code
_entity_poly.pdbx_strand_id
1 'polypeptide(L)'
;MTTLIHSTERYQQRSRHLIAALMLMIVSAAHAQDKAARSARQPVLVDAIVAVVNTDVITMKELNDRIQITEQRMRRQNMQVPPRDLLQK
;
A
#
# COMPACT_ATOMS: atom_id res chain seq x y z
N MET A 1 -59.61 -40.70 -13.95
CA MET A 1 -58.67 -39.71 -14.52
C MET A 1 -58.10 -38.84 -13.39
N THR A 2 -57.30 -39.39 -12.46
CA THR A 2 -56.94 -38.65 -11.22
C THR A 2 -55.51 -38.92 -10.73
N THR A 3 -54.64 -39.48 -11.58
CA THR A 3 -53.27 -39.89 -11.20
C THR A 3 -52.17 -39.09 -11.90
N LEU A 4 -52.51 -38.11 -12.74
CA LEU A 4 -51.55 -37.32 -13.53
C LEU A 4 -51.12 -35.99 -12.88
N ILE A 5 -51.74 -35.58 -11.76
CA ILE A 5 -51.50 -34.25 -11.16
C ILE A 5 -50.43 -34.30 -10.04
N HIS A 6 -50.15 -35.45 -9.43
CA HIS A 6 -49.30 -35.53 -8.23
C HIS A 6 -47.77 -35.64 -8.52
N SER A 7 -47.36 -35.85 -9.78
CA SER A 7 -45.94 -36.02 -10.15
C SER A 7 -45.22 -34.71 -10.47
N THR A 8 -45.96 -33.64 -10.78
CA THR A 8 -45.41 -32.32 -11.15
C THR A 8 -44.86 -31.57 -9.94
N GLU A 9 -45.50 -31.71 -8.78
CA GLU A 9 -45.10 -31.02 -7.55
C GLU A 9 -43.75 -31.52 -7.00
N ARG A 10 -43.49 -32.82 -7.10
CA ARG A 10 -42.23 -33.42 -6.62
C ARG A 10 -41.02 -33.01 -7.47
N TYR A 11 -41.24 -32.77 -8.76
CA TYR A 11 -40.20 -32.27 -9.66
C TYR A 11 -39.88 -30.80 -9.40
N GLN A 12 -40.92 -29.99 -9.17
CA GLN A 12 -40.80 -28.57 -8.84
C GLN A 12 -40.16 -28.33 -7.46
N GLN A 13 -40.36 -29.24 -6.50
CA GLN A 13 -39.75 -29.14 -5.18
C GLN A 13 -38.26 -29.49 -5.20
N ARG A 14 -37.85 -30.55 -5.91
CA ARG A 14 -36.42 -30.92 -6.06
C ARG A 14 -35.62 -29.83 -6.76
N SER A 15 -36.16 -29.21 -7.81
CA SER A 15 -35.49 -28.13 -8.54
C SER A 15 -35.32 -26.86 -7.69
N ARG A 16 -36.30 -26.51 -6.86
CA ARG A 16 -36.21 -25.36 -5.94
C ARG A 16 -35.11 -25.52 -4.88
N HIS A 17 -34.94 -26.73 -4.34
CA HIS A 17 -33.88 -27.00 -3.37
C HIS A 17 -32.48 -26.94 -4.00
N LEU A 18 -32.32 -27.35 -5.26
CA LEU A 18 -31.05 -27.25 -6.00
C LEU A 18 -30.66 -25.78 -6.27
N ILE A 19 -31.64 -24.95 -6.67
CA ILE A 19 -31.40 -23.51 -6.90
C ILE A 19 -31.07 -22.80 -5.58
N ALA A 20 -31.77 -23.13 -4.49
CA ALA A 20 -31.49 -22.57 -3.17
C ALA A 20 -30.09 -22.96 -2.65
N ALA A 21 -29.67 -24.21 -2.84
CA ALA A 21 -28.34 -24.68 -2.46
C ALA A 21 -27.23 -24.00 -3.28
N LEU A 22 -27.45 -23.77 -4.58
CA LEU A 22 -26.52 -23.06 -5.45
C LEU A 22 -26.38 -21.58 -5.06
N MET A 23 -27.50 -20.92 -4.74
CA MET A 23 -27.51 -19.53 -4.25
C MET A 23 -26.76 -19.38 -2.91
N LEU A 24 -26.89 -20.35 -2.01
CA LEU A 24 -26.20 -20.34 -0.71
C LEU A 24 -24.68 -20.49 -0.85
N MET A 25 -24.18 -21.23 -1.84
CA MET A 25 -22.74 -21.36 -2.07
C MET A 25 -22.09 -20.09 -2.64
N ILE A 26 -22.82 -19.27 -3.40
CA ILE A 26 -22.28 -18.05 -4.00
C ILE A 26 -22.05 -16.93 -2.95
N VAL A 27 -22.89 -16.87 -1.90
CA VAL A 27 -22.78 -15.85 -0.84
C VAL A 27 -21.52 -16.04 0.04
N SER A 28 -21.00 -17.26 0.15
CA SER A 28 -19.84 -17.57 1.00
C SER A 28 -18.50 -17.10 0.42
N ALA A 29 -18.40 -16.83 -0.88
CA ALA A 29 -17.14 -16.41 -1.52
C ALA A 29 -16.84 -14.90 -1.34
N ALA A 30 -17.84 -14.08 -1.04
CA ALA A 30 -17.70 -12.62 -0.98
C ALA A 30 -16.97 -12.09 0.29
N HIS A 31 -16.89 -12.89 1.35
CA HIS A 31 -16.42 -12.42 2.66
C HIS A 31 -14.92 -12.65 2.94
N ALA A 32 -14.18 -13.26 1.99
CA ALA A 32 -12.79 -13.70 2.23
C ALA A 32 -11.69 -12.79 1.64
N GLN A 33 -12.02 -11.75 0.87
CA GLN A 33 -11.03 -11.02 0.05
C GLN A 33 -10.33 -9.84 0.77
N ASP A 34 -10.80 -9.41 1.94
CA ASP A 34 -10.35 -8.14 2.54
C ASP A 34 -9.07 -8.25 3.40
N LYS A 35 -8.63 -9.47 3.74
CA LYS A 35 -7.44 -9.69 4.59
C LYS A 35 -6.12 -9.74 3.80
N ALA A 36 -6.13 -10.21 2.56
CA ALA A 36 -4.92 -10.33 1.74
C ALA A 36 -4.42 -8.98 1.20
N ALA A 37 -5.33 -8.02 0.96
CA ALA A 37 -4.98 -6.70 0.41
C ALA A 37 -4.33 -5.75 1.44
N ARG A 38 -4.57 -5.95 2.75
CA ARG A 38 -3.98 -5.11 3.82
C ARG A 38 -2.58 -5.56 4.26
N SER A 39 -2.15 -6.80 3.98
CA SER A 39 -0.88 -7.35 4.47
C SER A 39 0.37 -6.99 3.65
N ALA A 40 0.26 -6.28 2.53
CA ALA A 40 1.38 -6.17 1.57
C ALA A 40 2.07 -4.80 1.50
N ARG A 41 1.64 -3.77 2.25
CA ARG A 41 2.31 -2.46 2.23
C ARG A 41 3.06 -2.21 3.53
N GLN A 42 4.19 -2.90 3.68
CA GLN A 42 5.14 -2.58 4.75
C GLN A 42 5.64 -1.14 4.54
N PRO A 43 5.72 -0.31 5.58
CA PRO A 43 6.32 1.01 5.50
C PRO A 43 7.75 0.89 4.95
N VAL A 44 8.04 1.63 3.88
CA VAL A 44 9.40 1.68 3.32
C VAL A 44 10.22 2.67 4.15
N LEU A 45 11.39 2.24 4.62
CA LEU A 45 12.33 3.13 5.29
C LEU A 45 12.84 4.16 4.28
N VAL A 46 12.63 5.46 4.54
CA VAL A 46 13.11 6.56 3.71
C VAL A 46 14.09 7.43 4.48
N ASP A 47 14.98 8.13 3.76
CA ASP A 47 15.92 9.08 4.36
C ASP A 47 15.18 10.22 5.07
N ALA A 48 15.73 10.69 6.18
CA ALA A 48 15.16 11.79 6.95
C ALA A 48 15.14 13.10 6.15
N ILE A 49 14.00 13.79 6.17
CA ILE A 49 13.85 15.14 5.62
C ILE A 49 14.44 16.13 6.63
N VAL A 50 15.39 16.95 6.17
CA VAL A 50 16.05 17.95 7.02
C VAL A 50 15.58 19.38 6.74
N ALA A 51 15.10 19.64 5.52
CA ALA A 51 14.56 20.95 5.15
C ALA A 51 13.53 20.83 4.00
N VAL A 52 12.60 21.79 3.96
CA VAL A 52 11.66 22.01 2.86
C VAL A 52 11.78 23.45 2.41
N VAL A 53 12.06 23.68 1.14
CA VAL A 53 12.27 25.01 0.56
C VAL A 53 11.34 25.19 -0.62
N ASN A 54 10.36 26.09 -0.49
CA ASN A 54 9.25 26.24 -1.43
C ASN A 54 8.52 24.89 -1.63
N THR A 55 8.85 24.19 -2.71
CA THR A 55 8.25 22.91 -3.11
C THR A 55 9.28 21.77 -3.09
N ASP A 56 10.54 22.06 -2.76
CA ASP A 56 11.64 21.10 -2.80
C ASP A 56 11.98 20.56 -1.40
N VAL A 57 12.39 19.29 -1.35
CA VAL A 57 12.72 18.58 -0.11
C VAL A 57 14.20 18.20 -0.12
N ILE A 58 14.92 18.52 0.96
CA ILE A 58 16.32 18.14 1.15
C ILE A 58 16.37 16.99 2.17
N THR A 59 17.02 15.90 1.78
CA THR A 59 17.26 14.75 2.67
C THR A 59 18.58 14.88 3.42
N MET A 60 18.73 14.13 4.51
CA MET A 60 19.98 14.11 5.29
C MET A 60 21.20 13.71 4.44
N LYS A 61 21.02 12.75 3.52
CA LYS A 61 22.07 12.32 2.60
C LYS A 61 22.48 13.47 1.67
N GLU A 62 21.51 14.12 1.03
CA GLU A 62 21.75 15.24 0.11
C GLU A 62 22.47 16.40 0.81
N LEU A 63 22.06 16.74 2.03
CA LEU A 63 22.72 17.78 2.82
C LEU A 63 24.20 17.41 3.10
N ASN A 64 24.46 16.19 3.55
CA ASN A 64 25.82 15.75 3.84
C ASN A 64 26.72 15.75 2.60
N ASP A 65 26.20 15.29 1.46
CA ASP A 65 26.92 15.26 0.19
C ASP A 65 27.30 16.70 -0.25
N ARG A 66 26.37 17.65 -0.11
CA ARG A 66 26.61 19.07 -0.42
C ARG A 66 27.65 19.71 0.50
N ILE A 67 27.61 19.41 1.80
CA ILE A 67 28.59 19.90 2.77
C ILE A 67 29.99 19.42 2.37
N GLN A 68 30.17 18.13 2.07
CA GLN A 68 31.47 17.59 1.69
C GLN A 68 32.06 18.27 0.44
N ILE A 69 31.24 18.47 -0.59
CA ILE A 69 31.65 19.16 -1.82
C ILE A 69 32.08 20.59 -1.50
N THR A 70 31.32 21.28 -0.65
CA THR A 70 31.58 22.67 -0.27
C THR A 70 32.87 22.79 0.52
N GLU A 71 33.08 21.94 1.52
CA GLU A 71 34.32 21.88 2.28
C GLU A 71 35.53 21.62 1.38
N GLN A 72 35.40 20.68 0.43
CA GLN A 72 36.49 20.37 -0.48
C GLN A 72 36.83 21.57 -1.37
N ARG A 73 35.83 22.32 -1.85
CA ARG A 73 36.05 23.56 -2.62
C ARG A 73 36.72 24.63 -1.77
N MET A 74 36.25 24.85 -0.54
CA MET A 74 36.85 25.81 0.39
C MET A 74 38.32 25.50 0.66
N ARG A 75 38.65 24.23 0.93
CA ARG A 75 40.03 23.77 1.13
C ARG A 75 40.92 24.03 -0.09
N ARG A 76 40.41 23.79 -1.30
CA ARG A 76 41.14 24.07 -2.56
C ARG A 76 41.37 25.56 -2.79
N GLN A 77 40.51 26.41 -2.23
CA GLN A 77 40.63 27.87 -2.31
C GLN A 77 41.41 28.46 -1.13
N ASN A 78 42.07 27.63 -0.31
CA ASN A 78 42.76 28.04 0.92
C ASN A 78 41.87 28.86 1.88
N MET A 79 40.56 28.67 1.81
CA MET A 79 39.61 29.31 2.73
C MET A 79 39.42 28.47 4.00
N GLN A 80 39.22 29.16 5.11
CA GLN A 80 38.95 28.52 6.39
C GLN A 80 37.58 27.83 6.34
N VAL A 81 37.56 26.53 6.59
CA VAL A 81 36.31 25.75 6.65
C VAL A 81 35.64 26.02 8.01
N PRO A 82 34.39 26.51 8.03
CA PRO A 82 33.69 26.76 9.27
C PRO A 82 33.28 25.43 9.97
N PRO A 83 33.02 25.48 11.28
CA PRO A 83 32.46 24.35 12.03
C PRO A 83 31.20 23.74 11.38
N ARG A 84 31.07 22.42 11.44
CA ARG A 84 30.01 21.65 10.74
C ARG A 84 28.59 22.01 11.19
N ASP A 85 28.42 22.35 12.46
CA ASP A 85 27.16 22.81 13.05
C ASP A 85 26.64 24.10 12.42
N LEU A 86 27.54 24.97 11.96
CA LEU A 86 27.17 26.18 11.21
C LEU A 86 26.77 25.88 9.77
N LEU A 87 27.33 24.82 9.16
CA LEU A 87 26.98 24.39 7.80
C LEU A 87 25.64 23.66 7.72
N GLN A 88 25.13 23.19 8.86
CA GLN A 88 23.87 22.47 8.97
C GLN A 88 22.69 23.33 9.43
N LYS A 89 22.94 24.59 9.82
CA LYS A 89 21.89 25.57 10.11
C LYS A 89 21.28 26.13 8.84
#